data_AF-A0A6C0CT05-F1
#
_entry.id   AF-A0A6C0CT05-F1
#
_cell.length_a   1.000
_cell.length_b   1.000
_cell.length_c   1.000
_cell.angle_alpha   90.00
_cell.angle_beta   90.00
_cell.angle_gamma   90.00
#
_symmetry.space_group_name_H-M   'P 1'
#
loop_
_entity.id
_entity.type
_entity.pdbx_description
1 polymer ?
#
loop_
_entity_poly.entity_id
_entity_poly.type
_entity_poly.pdbx_seq_one_letter_code
_entity_poly.pdbx_strand_id
1 'polypeptide(L)'
;MPTSCPPKTIRRISYSATRSATGTTYKVASSCIKDVGKPGKTPKSQRITRSKDFDLGTYGYKNLDEKKIDERRDVLKKAIISVSTKMNVNEHEASVKVLREINLLAIYNRNTNPSLAKKLEDDKEWIMKTYHTNTRKSIMA
;
A
#
# COMPACT_ATOMS: atom_id res chain seq x y z
N MET A 1 1.00 -14.89 -23.12
CA MET A 1 1.19 -15.03 -21.64
C MET A 1 0.16 -16.03 -21.13
N PRO A 2 0.47 -16.88 -20.15
CA PRO A 2 -0.50 -17.87 -19.65
C PRO A 2 -1.72 -17.14 -19.06
N THR A 3 -2.90 -17.49 -19.57
CA THR A 3 -4.19 -16.92 -19.15
C THR A 3 -4.58 -17.38 -17.74
N SER A 4 -4.04 -18.53 -17.31
CA SER A 4 -4.25 -19.13 -15.99
C SER A 4 -2.95 -19.72 -15.45
N CYS A 5 -2.79 -19.73 -14.12
CA CYS A 5 -1.66 -20.33 -13.43
C CYS A 5 -2.06 -21.70 -12.85
N PRO A 6 -1.15 -22.69 -12.83
CA PRO A 6 -1.39 -23.99 -12.22
C PRO A 6 -1.84 -23.88 -10.75
N PRO A 7 -2.53 -24.90 -10.20
CA PRO A 7 -2.89 -24.93 -8.78
C PRO A 7 -1.69 -24.64 -7.87
N LYS A 8 -1.92 -23.89 -6.77
CA LYS A 8 -0.90 -23.44 -5.79
C LYS A 8 0.13 -22.46 -6.36
N THR A 9 -0.17 -21.80 -7.47
CA THR A 9 0.65 -20.71 -8.01
C THR A 9 -0.21 -19.48 -8.29
N ILE A 10 0.40 -18.30 -8.22
CA ILE A 10 -0.24 -17.01 -8.50
C ILE A 10 0.49 -16.32 -9.65
N ARG A 11 -0.24 -15.56 -10.46
CA ARG A 11 0.35 -14.79 -11.56
C ARG A 11 1.01 -13.53 -11.00
N ARG A 12 2.32 -13.40 -11.24
CA ARG A 12 3.06 -12.15 -10.99
C ARG A 12 3.20 -11.37 -12.29
N ILE A 13 2.96 -10.06 -12.25
CA ILE A 13 3.17 -9.19 -13.41
C ILE A 13 4.67 -8.89 -13.60
N SER A 14 5.06 -8.47 -14.79
CA SER A 14 6.45 -8.03 -15.02
C SER A 14 6.73 -6.70 -14.32
N TYR A 15 7.94 -6.54 -13.78
CA TYR A 15 8.38 -5.30 -13.13
C TYR A 15 9.90 -5.15 -13.22
N SER A 16 10.40 -3.93 -13.02
CA SER A 16 11.83 -3.65 -12.87
C SER A 16 12.20 -3.65 -11.40
N ALA A 17 13.32 -4.29 -11.05
CA ALA A 17 13.84 -4.35 -9.70
C ALA A 17 15.30 -3.92 -9.66
N THR A 18 15.73 -3.32 -8.56
CA THR A 18 17.12 -2.89 -8.36
C THR A 18 17.74 -3.71 -7.24
N ARG A 19 18.94 -4.28 -7.48
CA ARG A 19 19.68 -5.00 -6.42
C ARG A 19 20.30 -3.99 -5.46
N SER A 20 19.97 -4.08 -4.18
CA SER A 20 20.51 -3.16 -3.15
C SER A 20 22.03 -3.21 -3.04
N ALA A 21 22.64 -4.39 -3.25
CA ALA A 21 24.08 -4.57 -3.13
C ALA A 21 24.90 -3.96 -4.29
N THR A 22 24.34 -3.90 -5.49
CA THR A 22 25.09 -3.50 -6.70
C THR A 22 24.51 -2.28 -7.42
N GLY A 23 23.33 -1.81 -7.02
CA GLY A 23 22.60 -0.74 -7.72
C GLY A 23 22.08 -1.13 -9.11
N THR A 24 22.31 -2.37 -9.56
CA THR A 24 21.96 -2.81 -10.91
C THR A 24 20.46 -3.04 -11.03
N THR A 25 19.84 -2.41 -12.04
CA THR A 25 18.43 -2.62 -12.37
C THR A 25 18.28 -3.79 -13.34
N TYR A 26 17.38 -4.73 -13.03
CA TYR A 26 17.06 -5.88 -13.86
C TYR A 26 15.55 -5.99 -14.07
N LYS A 27 15.15 -6.59 -15.20
CA LYS A 27 13.74 -6.82 -15.53
C LYS A 27 13.32 -8.21 -15.06
N VAL A 28 12.21 -8.26 -14.32
CA VAL A 28 11.57 -9.50 -13.90
C VAL A 28 10.40 -9.77 -14.83
N ALA A 29 10.46 -10.89 -15.56
CA ALA A 29 9.40 -11.29 -16.47
C ALA A 29 8.14 -11.76 -15.72
N SER A 30 6.97 -11.55 -16.33
CA SER A 30 5.71 -12.11 -15.83
C SER A 30 5.81 -13.64 -15.80
N SER A 31 5.42 -14.24 -14.68
CA SER A 31 5.59 -15.67 -14.42
C SER A 31 4.58 -16.14 -13.37
N CYS A 32 4.22 -17.42 -13.39
CA CYS A 32 3.51 -18.05 -12.28
C CYS A 32 4.53 -18.32 -11.17
N ILE A 33 4.32 -17.73 -10.01
CA ILE A 33 5.17 -17.94 -8.83
C ILE A 33 4.46 -18.86 -7.85
N LYS A 34 5.22 -19.62 -7.06
CA LYS A 34 4.66 -20.41 -5.97
C LYS A 34 3.84 -19.49 -5.06
N ASP A 35 2.63 -19.92 -4.73
CA ASP A 35 1.85 -19.27 -3.68
C ASP A 35 2.56 -19.56 -2.35
N VAL A 36 3.42 -18.63 -1.95
CA VAL A 36 4.23 -18.72 -0.73
C VAL A 36 3.34 -18.40 0.48
N GLY A 37 2.49 -19.39 0.81
CA GLY A 37 1.53 -19.49 1.90
C GLY A 37 1.16 -20.98 2.13
N LYS A 38 0.29 -21.35 3.08
CA LYS A 38 -0.34 -22.70 3.12
C LYS A 38 -1.36 -22.55 1.99
N PRO A 39 -1.54 -23.53 1.11
CA PRO A 39 -2.63 -23.48 0.14
C PRO A 39 -3.94 -23.09 0.86
N GLY A 40 -4.56 -21.96 0.51
CA GLY A 40 -5.73 -21.41 1.23
C GLY A 40 -5.44 -20.55 2.48
N LYS A 41 -4.22 -20.04 2.70
CA LYS A 41 -3.67 -19.52 3.98
C LYS A 41 -4.30 -18.29 4.62
N THR A 42 -5.45 -17.85 4.16
CA THR A 42 -6.27 -17.07 5.06
C THR A 42 -7.73 -17.41 4.80
N PRO A 43 -8.34 -18.25 5.67
CA PRO A 43 -9.79 -18.37 5.74
C PRO A 43 -10.40 -16.97 5.63
N LYS A 44 -11.56 -16.80 4.97
CA LYS A 44 -12.18 -15.46 4.83
C LYS A 44 -12.26 -14.73 6.19
N SER A 45 -12.45 -15.49 7.27
CA SER A 45 -12.49 -15.03 8.66
C SER A 45 -11.16 -14.49 9.23
N GLN A 46 -10.02 -14.89 8.69
CA GLN A 46 -8.69 -14.48 9.17
C GLN A 46 -8.01 -13.47 8.22
N ARG A 47 -8.63 -13.16 7.07
CA ARG A 47 -8.10 -12.18 6.12
C ARG A 47 -8.06 -10.85 6.85
N ILE A 48 -6.96 -10.11 6.70
CA ILE A 48 -6.93 -8.70 7.09
C ILE A 48 -7.97 -8.01 6.23
N THR A 49 -9.19 -7.85 6.74
CA THR A 49 -10.28 -7.24 5.99
C THR A 49 -10.00 -5.76 5.91
N ARG A 50 -10.20 -5.19 4.72
CA ARG A 50 -10.30 -3.74 4.59
C ARG A 50 -11.37 -3.22 5.55
N SER A 51 -11.17 -2.01 6.05
CA SER A 51 -12.20 -1.35 6.85
C SER A 51 -13.45 -1.19 5.98
N LYS A 52 -14.59 -1.72 6.43
CA LYS A 52 -15.85 -1.55 5.68
C LYS A 52 -16.29 -0.09 5.63
N ASP A 53 -15.90 0.68 6.65
CA ASP A 53 -16.33 2.07 6.83
C ASP A 53 -15.37 3.08 6.20
N PHE A 54 -14.26 2.60 5.62
CA PHE A 54 -13.20 3.44 5.08
C PHE A 54 -12.50 2.76 3.90
N ASP A 55 -12.75 3.27 2.69
CA ASP A 55 -12.07 2.87 1.46
C ASP A 55 -11.40 4.09 0.83
N LEU A 56 -10.08 4.04 0.64
CA LEU A 56 -9.35 5.12 -0.04
C LEU A 56 -9.85 5.34 -1.48
N GLY A 57 -10.48 4.33 -2.06
CA GLY A 57 -11.12 4.42 -3.36
C GLY A 57 -12.23 5.47 -3.45
N THR A 58 -12.96 5.75 -2.36
CA THR A 58 -14.02 6.79 -2.37
C THR A 58 -13.46 8.19 -2.45
N TYR A 59 -12.19 8.38 -2.05
CA TYR A 59 -11.47 9.64 -2.14
C TYR A 59 -10.73 9.83 -3.46
N GLY A 60 -10.83 8.85 -4.37
CA GLY A 60 -10.16 8.88 -5.68
C GLY A 60 -8.78 8.24 -5.67
N TYR A 61 -8.40 7.49 -4.62
CA TYR A 61 -7.11 6.77 -4.54
C TYR A 61 -7.20 5.45 -5.31
N LYS A 62 -7.48 5.56 -6.61
CA LYS A 62 -7.63 4.47 -7.58
C LYS A 62 -6.67 4.69 -8.74
N ASN A 63 -6.41 3.64 -9.53
CA ASN A 63 -5.57 3.70 -10.73
C ASN A 63 -4.22 4.36 -10.47
N LEU A 64 -3.54 3.96 -9.39
CA LEU A 64 -2.28 4.57 -8.95
C LEU A 64 -1.14 4.42 -9.97
N ASP A 65 -1.32 3.56 -10.97
CA ASP A 65 -0.39 3.41 -12.08
C ASP A 65 -0.39 4.59 -13.06
N GLU A 66 -1.50 5.30 -13.16
CA GLU A 66 -1.69 6.45 -14.04
C GLU A 66 -1.45 7.79 -13.31
N LYS A 67 -1.50 7.79 -11.97
CA LYS A 67 -1.41 9.00 -11.15
C LYS A 67 0.02 9.43 -10.87
N LYS A 68 0.25 10.74 -11.01
CA LYS A 68 1.50 11.38 -10.57
C LYS A 68 1.59 11.39 -9.04
N ILE A 69 2.81 11.54 -8.53
CA ILE A 69 3.07 11.52 -7.08
C ILE A 69 2.27 12.58 -6.31
N ASP A 70 2.18 13.79 -6.85
CA ASP A 70 1.46 14.90 -6.21
C ASP A 70 -0.05 14.64 -6.17
N GLU A 71 -0.61 14.13 -7.28
CA GLU A 71 -2.03 13.77 -7.35
C GLU A 71 -2.41 12.68 -6.35
N ARG A 72 -1.54 11.66 -6.16
CA ARG A 72 -1.75 10.62 -5.15
C ARG A 72 -1.75 11.22 -3.76
N ARG A 73 -0.76 12.07 -3.45
CA ARG A 73 -0.63 12.69 -2.12
C ARG A 73 -1.75 13.67 -1.81
N ASP A 74 -2.25 14.42 -2.79
CA ASP A 74 -3.39 15.32 -2.59
C ASP A 74 -4.68 14.57 -2.29
N VAL A 75 -4.90 13.44 -2.97
CA VAL A 75 -6.00 12.52 -2.61
C VAL A 75 -5.85 12.01 -1.17
N LEU A 76 -4.64 11.65 -0.75
CA LEU A 76 -4.37 11.19 0.61
C LEU A 76 -4.62 12.28 1.66
N LYS A 77 -4.23 13.54 1.39
CA LYS A 77 -4.57 14.68 2.25
C LYS A 77 -6.08 14.81 2.41
N LYS A 78 -6.83 14.78 1.30
CA LYS A 78 -8.30 14.84 1.31
C LYS A 78 -8.91 13.70 2.14
N ALA A 79 -8.38 12.49 2.00
CA ALA A 79 -8.82 11.34 2.80
C ALA A 79 -8.56 11.54 4.29
N ILE A 80 -7.37 12.02 4.68
CA ILE A 80 -7.01 12.28 6.09
C ILE A 80 -7.93 13.37 6.69
N ILE A 81 -8.12 14.49 5.99
CA ILE A 81 -9.00 15.58 6.42
C ILE A 81 -10.42 15.06 6.60
N SER A 82 -10.95 14.32 5.61
CA SER A 82 -12.30 13.77 5.70
C SER A 82 -12.48 12.79 6.87
N VAL A 83 -11.49 11.94 7.14
CA VAL A 83 -11.51 11.02 8.29
C VAL A 83 -11.47 11.80 9.60
N SER A 84 -10.60 12.81 9.69
CA SER A 84 -10.50 13.71 10.84
C SER A 84 -11.85 14.35 11.16
N THR A 85 -12.51 14.97 10.16
CA THR A 85 -13.83 15.58 10.32
C THR A 85 -14.92 14.57 10.67
N LYS A 86 -15.00 13.44 9.95
CA LYS A 86 -16.06 12.42 10.14
C LYS A 86 -15.98 11.77 11.51
N MET A 87 -14.78 11.57 12.02
CA MET A 87 -14.53 10.87 13.29
C MET A 87 -14.27 11.81 14.47
N ASN A 88 -14.22 13.12 14.25
CA ASN A 88 -13.89 14.15 15.23
C ASN A 88 -12.56 13.84 15.97
N VAL A 89 -11.52 13.52 15.20
CA VAL A 89 -10.16 13.22 15.71
C VAL A 89 -9.14 14.15 15.06
N ASN A 90 -7.95 14.28 15.67
CA ASN A 90 -6.88 15.07 15.06
C ASN A 90 -6.31 14.40 13.79
N GLU A 91 -5.55 15.16 12.99
CA GLU A 91 -4.97 14.66 11.73
C GLU A 91 -4.00 13.50 11.92
N HIS A 92 -3.32 13.43 13.07
CA HIS A 92 -2.41 12.35 13.40
C HIS A 92 -3.14 11.01 13.60
N GLU A 93 -4.25 11.00 14.32
CA GLU A 93 -5.08 9.81 14.49
C GLU A 93 -5.78 9.40 13.19
N ALA A 94 -6.22 10.39 12.41
CA ALA A 94 -6.79 10.16 11.08
C ALA A 94 -5.75 9.56 10.12
N SER A 95 -4.50 10.04 10.13
CA SER A 95 -3.42 9.52 9.28
C SER A 95 -3.07 8.07 9.61
N VAL A 96 -3.17 7.63 10.87
CA VAL A 96 -3.01 6.20 11.24
C VAL A 96 -4.00 5.30 10.49
N LYS A 97 -5.26 5.73 10.34
CA LYS A 97 -6.28 4.93 9.62
C LYS A 97 -5.96 4.82 8.13
N VAL A 98 -5.57 5.94 7.52
CA VAL A 98 -5.10 5.99 6.12
C VAL A 98 -3.86 5.10 5.93
N LEU A 99 -2.88 5.18 6.83
CA LEU A 99 -1.67 4.36 6.82
C LEU A 99 -1.97 2.86 6.87
N ARG A 100 -2.90 2.43 7.73
CA ARG A 100 -3.29 1.00 7.85
C ARG A 100 -3.84 0.47 6.53
N GLU A 101 -4.69 1.25 5.85
CA GLU A 101 -5.26 0.85 4.57
C GLU A 101 -4.18 0.79 3.48
N ILE A 102 -3.31 1.81 3.35
CA ILE A 102 -2.19 1.78 2.40
C ILE A 102 -1.27 0.59 2.66
N ASN A 103 -0.95 0.30 3.92
CA ASN A 103 -0.10 -0.83 4.30
C ASN A 103 -0.74 -2.17 3.90
N LEU A 104 -2.05 -2.33 4.07
CA LEU A 104 -2.79 -3.51 3.62
C LEU A 104 -2.70 -3.68 2.10
N LEU A 105 -2.90 -2.59 1.35
CA LEU A 105 -2.74 -2.58 -0.11
C LEU A 105 -1.31 -2.99 -0.51
N ALA A 106 -0.30 -2.47 0.18
CA ALA A 106 1.10 -2.76 -0.11
C ALA A 106 1.42 -4.25 0.09
N ILE A 107 0.94 -4.84 1.19
CA ILE A 107 1.11 -6.27 1.50
C ILE A 107 0.45 -7.14 0.42
N TYR A 108 -0.78 -6.82 0.01
CA TYR A 108 -1.49 -7.59 -1.01
C TYR A 108 -0.83 -7.52 -2.39
N ASN A 109 -0.15 -6.42 -2.71
CA ASN A 109 0.50 -6.25 -4.00
C ASN A 109 1.98 -6.66 -4.00
N ARG A 110 2.61 -6.88 -2.84
CA ARG A 110 4.06 -7.12 -2.70
C ARG A 110 4.60 -8.22 -3.61
N ASN A 111 3.83 -9.30 -3.80
CA ASN A 111 4.24 -10.44 -4.62
C ASN A 111 3.64 -10.43 -6.03
N THR A 112 2.49 -9.79 -6.22
CA THR A 112 1.71 -9.83 -7.48
C THR A 112 1.97 -8.63 -8.37
N ASN A 113 2.05 -7.43 -7.78
CA ASN A 113 2.38 -6.15 -8.42
C ASN A 113 3.39 -5.35 -7.56
N PRO A 114 4.69 -5.69 -7.63
CA PRO A 114 5.71 -5.04 -6.81
C PRO A 114 5.92 -3.56 -7.12
N SER A 115 5.65 -3.14 -8.36
CA SER A 115 5.70 -1.72 -8.77
C SER A 115 4.67 -0.89 -8.00
N LEU A 116 3.42 -1.37 -7.96
CA LEU A 116 2.35 -0.75 -7.19
C LEU A 116 2.64 -0.81 -5.68
N ALA A 117 3.14 -1.95 -5.18
CA ALA A 117 3.54 -2.08 -3.79
C ALA A 117 4.57 -1.02 -3.39
N LYS A 118 5.57 -0.76 -4.25
CA LYS A 118 6.58 0.29 -4.01
C LYS A 118 5.95 1.68 -3.91
N LYS A 119 5.04 2.05 -4.84
CA LYS A 119 4.34 3.34 -4.78
C LYS A 119 3.55 3.52 -3.48
N LEU A 120 2.90 2.45 -3.02
CA LEU A 120 2.16 2.43 -1.76
C LEU A 120 3.10 2.60 -0.54
N GLU A 121 4.27 1.96 -0.55
CA GLU A 121 5.30 2.14 0.48
C GLU A 121 5.85 3.58 0.48
N ASP A 122 6.12 4.16 -0.69
CA ASP A 122 6.58 5.56 -0.81
C ASP A 122 5.53 6.55 -0.26
N ASP A 123 4.25 6.31 -0.54
CA ASP A 123 3.14 7.13 -0.03
C ASP A 123 2.96 6.95 1.49
N LYS A 124 3.19 5.73 2.02
CA LYS A 124 3.21 5.43 3.46
C LYS A 124 4.32 6.20 4.18
N GLU A 125 5.54 6.16 3.64
CA GLU A 125 6.68 6.91 4.18
C GLU A 125 6.42 8.42 4.18
N TRP A 126 5.81 8.93 3.12
CA TRP A 126 5.41 10.33 3.05
C TRP A 126 4.41 10.69 4.16
N ILE A 127 3.34 9.90 4.38
CA ILE A 127 2.38 10.17 5.47
C ILE A 127 3.08 10.13 6.84
N MET A 128 3.93 9.13 7.08
CA MET A 128 4.72 9.05 8.32
C MET A 128 5.56 10.31 8.53
N LYS A 129 6.24 10.78 7.47
CA LYS A 129 7.05 11.99 7.54
C LYS A 129 6.22 13.24 7.76
N THR A 130 5.03 13.35 7.17
CA THR A 130 4.21 14.56 7.22
C THR A 130 3.38 14.66 8.50
N TYR A 131 2.85 13.56 9.01
CA TYR A 131 1.87 13.56 10.10
C TYR A 131 2.37 12.93 11.41
N HIS A 132 3.54 12.28 11.43
CA HIS A 132 4.08 11.59 12.61
C HIS A 132 5.45 12.10 13.09
N THR A 133 6.01 13.15 12.49
CA THR A 133 7.38 13.61 12.81
C THR A 133 7.51 14.59 13.98
N ASN A 134 6.43 14.95 14.69
CA ASN A 134 6.48 15.98 15.75
C ASN A 134 6.34 15.49 17.20
N THR A 135 6.37 14.18 17.49
CA THR A 135 6.14 13.68 18.86
C THR A 135 7.40 13.56 19.75
N ARG A 136 8.49 14.29 19.44
CA ARG A 136 9.72 14.32 20.27
C ARG A 136 10.20 15.71 20.72
N LYS A 137 9.40 16.78 20.54
CA LYS A 137 9.78 18.14 20.98
C LYS A 137 9.06 18.67 22.23
N SER A 138 8.24 17.86 22.90
CA SER A 138 7.40 18.31 24.04
C SER A 138 7.80 17.77 25.42
N ILE A 139 8.94 17.08 25.57
CA ILE A 139 9.39 16.53 26.88
C ILE A 139 10.66 17.26 27.40
N MET A 140 11.05 18.38 26.78
CA MET A 140 12.16 19.23 27.26
C MET A 140 11.82 20.71 27.09
N ALA A 141 10.72 21.15 27.69
CA ALA A 141 10.42 22.56 27.94
C ALA A 141 9.98 22.71 29.40
#